data_AF-A0A9W6P707-F1
#
_entry.id   AF-A0A9W6P707-F1
#
_cell.length_a   1.000
_cell.length_b   1.000
_cell.length_c   1.000
_cell.angle_alpha   90.00
_cell.angle_beta   90.00
_cell.angle_gamma   90.00
#
_symmetry.space_group_name_H-M   'P 1'
#
loop_
_entity.id
_entity.type
_entity.pdbx_description
1 polymer ?
#
loop_
_entity_poly.entity_id
_entity_poly.type
_entity_poly.pdbx_seq_one_letter_code
_entity_poly.pdbx_strand_id
1 'polypeptide(L)'
;MVGGLGGLVNCGTDSRDLRLLISRDVCGPVIITSVWRLLIGDLYPDAEFSEPAKEAVFWQIEKALGLPVPLDLVELLRETNGVANEYGDAVVWSAERIVEDNLAIRAEPDYRELYAPFDDLLFFGDSDMGPQFAYVHTGYGAGIVVWDHETDERTLTVVSLRDYLVRCFNDGNDWFR
;
A
#
# COMPACT_ATOMS: atom_id res chain seq x y z
N MET A 1 -0.10 -17.38 74.42
CA MET A 1 -0.19 -15.99 74.90
C MET A 1 1.17 -15.33 74.69
N VAL A 2 1.25 -14.51 73.63
CA VAL A 2 1.47 -13.04 73.67
C VAL A 2 2.93 -12.67 73.91
N GLY A 3 3.50 -11.99 72.91
CA GLY A 3 4.77 -11.28 73.00
C GLY A 3 5.01 -10.51 71.71
N GLY A 4 4.44 -9.30 71.61
CA GLY A 4 4.76 -8.34 70.56
C GLY A 4 5.84 -7.35 71.02
N LEU A 5 6.64 -6.87 70.07
CA LEU A 5 7.54 -5.71 70.15
C LEU A 5 7.63 -5.13 68.73
N GLY A 6 7.22 -3.88 68.51
CA GLY A 6 8.15 -2.76 68.28
C GLY A 6 8.34 -2.53 66.76
N GLY A 7 8.43 -1.33 66.19
CA GLY A 7 8.43 0.04 66.65
C GLY A 7 8.32 0.95 65.41
N LEU A 8 7.91 2.20 65.62
CA LEU A 8 7.80 3.26 64.62
C LEU A 8 9.16 3.64 64.00
N VAL A 9 9.17 3.97 62.71
CA VAL A 9 10.02 5.04 62.16
C VAL A 9 9.28 5.76 61.03
N ASN A 10 9.32 7.08 61.10
CA ASN A 10 8.70 8.05 60.21
C ASN A 10 9.83 8.89 59.60
N CYS A 11 9.92 8.98 58.27
CA CYS A 11 10.64 10.01 57.50
C CYS A 11 10.43 9.65 56.02
N GLY A 12 9.93 10.50 55.14
CA GLY A 12 10.57 11.73 54.70
C GLY A 12 10.61 11.68 53.18
N THR A 13 10.01 12.67 52.54
CA THR A 13 9.98 12.91 51.09
C THR A 13 11.38 13.08 50.52
N ASP A 14 11.71 12.44 49.38
CA ASP A 14 12.64 13.02 48.42
C ASP A 14 12.38 12.58 46.98
N SER A 15 12.66 13.52 46.10
CA SER A 15 12.48 13.60 44.67
C SER A 15 13.45 12.70 43.89
N ARG A 16 13.02 12.29 42.69
CA ARG A 16 13.82 11.72 41.57
C ARG A 16 14.19 10.23 41.68
N ASP A 17 13.38 9.38 41.05
CA ASP A 17 13.94 8.33 40.19
C ASP A 17 12.91 7.92 39.11
N LEU A 18 12.96 8.61 37.96
CA LEU A 18 12.36 8.11 36.72
C LEU A 18 13.29 7.03 36.16
N ARG A 19 13.21 5.83 36.74
CA ARG A 19 13.89 4.65 36.21
C ARG A 19 12.88 3.52 36.02
N LEU A 20 12.70 3.18 34.73
CA LEU A 20 12.51 1.83 34.23
C LEU A 20 11.32 1.05 34.81
N LEU A 21 10.13 1.34 34.28
CA LEU A 21 9.10 0.32 34.09
C LEU A 21 9.11 -0.10 32.61
N ILE A 22 10.17 -0.82 32.20
CA ILE A 22 10.02 -1.75 31.08
C ILE A 22 9.34 -2.97 31.71
N SER A 23 8.01 -2.96 31.66
CA SER A 23 7.22 -4.15 31.95
C SER A 23 7.66 -5.22 30.96
N ARG A 24 8.22 -6.31 31.49
CA ARG A 24 8.46 -7.54 30.73
C ARG A 24 7.11 -8.20 30.49
N ASP A 25 6.36 -7.66 29.54
CA ASP A 25 5.14 -8.28 29.05
C ASP A 25 5.47 -9.14 27.82
N VAL A 26 5.55 -10.44 28.11
CA VAL A 26 5.22 -11.60 27.29
C VAL A 26 5.16 -11.35 25.77
N CYS A 27 6.20 -11.82 25.09
CA CYS A 27 6.24 -12.00 23.64
C CYS A 27 5.20 -13.05 23.21
N GLY A 28 3.98 -12.62 22.91
CA GLY A 28 3.06 -13.31 22.00
C GLY A 28 3.14 -12.63 20.63
N PRO A 29 2.83 -13.33 19.51
CA PRO A 29 2.81 -12.68 18.20
C PRO A 29 1.79 -11.53 18.25
N VAL A 30 2.26 -10.32 17.96
CA VAL A 30 1.38 -9.21 17.63
C VAL A 30 0.63 -9.66 16.38
N ILE A 31 -0.66 -9.99 16.53
CA ILE A 31 -1.55 -10.13 15.39
C ILE A 31 -1.74 -8.71 14.85
N ILE A 32 -0.82 -8.28 14.00
CA ILE A 32 -1.01 -7.11 13.16
C ILE A 32 -2.18 -7.51 12.26
N THR A 33 -3.35 -6.92 12.48
CA THR A 33 -4.50 -7.11 11.60
C THR A 33 -4.11 -6.56 10.23
N SER A 34 -3.84 -7.45 9.27
CA SER A 34 -3.54 -7.12 7.88
C SER A 34 -4.78 -6.53 7.21
N VAL A 35 -4.87 -5.20 7.17
CA VAL A 35 -6.09 -4.47 6.74
C VAL A 35 -6.41 -4.77 5.29
N TRP A 36 -5.38 -4.83 4.44
CA TRP A 36 -5.53 -5.09 3.01
C TRP A 36 -5.84 -6.55 2.75
N ARG A 37 -5.15 -7.50 3.39
CA ARG A 37 -5.48 -8.93 3.24
C ARG A 37 -6.91 -9.25 3.70
N LEU A 38 -7.37 -8.63 4.78
CA LEU A 38 -8.75 -8.80 5.25
C LEU A 38 -9.76 -8.23 4.24
N LEU A 39 -9.54 -6.99 3.77
CA LEU A 39 -10.39 -6.38 2.74
C LEU A 39 -10.47 -7.23 1.47
N ILE A 40 -9.31 -7.66 0.95
CA ILE A 40 -9.23 -8.45 -0.27
C ILE A 40 -9.89 -9.82 -0.06
N GLY A 41 -9.67 -10.48 1.09
CA GLY A 41 -10.32 -11.76 1.39
C GLY A 41 -11.84 -11.65 1.55
N ASP A 42 -12.35 -10.51 2.02
CA ASP A 42 -13.78 -10.23 2.09
C ASP A 42 -14.38 -9.96 0.69
N LEU A 43 -13.64 -9.29 -0.19
CA LEU A 43 -14.07 -8.98 -1.57
C LEU A 43 -13.93 -10.18 -2.52
N TYR A 44 -12.86 -10.97 -2.35
CA TYR A 44 -12.50 -12.10 -3.18
C TYR A 44 -11.97 -13.25 -2.31
N PRO A 45 -12.85 -14.17 -1.86
CA PRO A 45 -12.47 -15.25 -0.94
C PRO A 45 -11.39 -16.21 -1.46
N ASP A 46 -11.26 -16.33 -2.78
CA ASP A 46 -10.27 -17.18 -3.45
C ASP A 46 -8.96 -16.42 -3.76
N ALA A 47 -8.77 -15.22 -3.20
CA ALA A 47 -7.56 -14.43 -3.38
C ALA A 47 -6.30 -15.18 -2.87
N GLU A 48 -5.29 -15.23 -3.72
CA GLU A 48 -3.94 -15.64 -3.34
C GLU A 48 -3.12 -14.43 -2.91
N PHE A 49 -2.35 -14.58 -1.84
CA PHE A 49 -1.56 -13.50 -1.28
C PHE A 49 -0.07 -13.81 -1.33
N SER A 50 0.66 -13.01 -2.10
CA SER A 50 2.12 -13.10 -2.22
C SER A 50 2.83 -12.69 -0.93
N GLU A 51 4.10 -13.09 -0.80
CA GLU A 51 4.98 -12.58 0.25
C GLU A 51 5.09 -11.04 0.18
N PRO A 52 5.27 -10.34 1.31
CA PRO A 52 5.49 -8.90 1.34
C PRO A 52 6.58 -8.39 0.40
N ALA A 53 6.36 -7.23 -0.20
CA ALA A 53 7.37 -6.52 -0.98
C ALA A 53 8.57 -6.13 -0.09
N LYS A 54 9.77 -6.14 -0.67
CA LYS A 54 10.99 -5.71 0.03
C LYS A 54 11.00 -4.18 0.12
N GLU A 55 11.31 -3.64 1.31
CA GLU A 55 11.41 -2.19 1.54
C GLU A 55 12.32 -1.45 0.53
N ALA A 56 13.39 -2.11 0.08
CA ALA A 56 14.33 -1.55 -0.89
C ALA A 56 13.67 -1.21 -2.24
N VAL A 57 12.58 -1.89 -2.62
CA VAL A 57 11.89 -1.68 -3.90
C VAL A 57 11.13 -0.35 -3.89
N PHE A 58 10.54 0.06 -2.77
CA PHE A 58 9.85 1.37 -2.70
C PHE A 58 10.81 2.53 -2.97
N TRP A 59 12.02 2.49 -2.39
CA TRP A 59 13.05 3.47 -2.70
C TRP A 59 13.48 3.44 -4.17
N GLN A 60 13.50 2.25 -4.80
CA GLN A 60 13.79 2.13 -6.22
C GLN A 60 12.69 2.75 -7.08
N ILE A 61 11.42 2.55 -6.75
CA ILE A 61 10.28 3.20 -7.43
C ILE A 61 10.44 4.71 -7.35
N GLU A 62 10.60 5.27 -6.15
CA GLU A 62 10.70 6.72 -5.98
C GLU A 62 11.90 7.32 -6.71
N LYS A 63 13.04 6.65 -6.65
CA LYS A 63 14.25 7.08 -7.35
C LYS A 63 14.10 7.00 -8.87
N ALA A 64 13.47 5.94 -9.38
CA ALA A 64 13.33 5.71 -10.81
C ALA A 64 12.32 6.69 -11.44
N LEU A 65 11.23 6.98 -10.73
CA LEU A 65 10.12 7.77 -11.25
C LEU A 65 10.17 9.24 -10.83
N GLY A 66 10.93 9.58 -9.78
CA GLY A 66 10.94 10.93 -9.21
C GLY A 66 9.63 11.30 -8.50
N LEU A 67 8.76 10.32 -8.24
CA LEU A 67 7.46 10.45 -7.60
C LEU A 67 7.44 9.67 -6.28
N PRO A 68 6.80 10.17 -5.21
CA PRO A 68 6.61 9.37 -4.01
C PRO A 68 5.65 8.20 -4.29
N VAL A 69 5.84 7.07 -3.61
CA VAL A 69 4.85 5.98 -3.67
C VAL A 69 3.69 6.33 -2.72
N PRO A 70 2.43 6.29 -3.17
CA PRO A 70 1.27 6.50 -2.31
C PRO A 70 1.27 5.55 -1.11
N LEU A 71 0.92 6.08 0.07
CA LEU A 71 1.01 5.33 1.33
C LEU A 71 0.15 4.06 1.32
N ASP A 72 -1.07 4.15 0.80
CA ASP A 72 -1.99 3.01 0.71
C ASP A 72 -1.44 1.90 -0.21
N LEU A 73 -0.78 2.26 -1.31
CA LEU A 73 -0.08 1.30 -2.16
C LEU A 73 1.10 0.64 -1.42
N VAL A 74 1.90 1.40 -0.67
CA VAL A 74 2.99 0.84 0.16
C VAL A 74 2.44 -0.12 1.22
N GLU A 75 1.39 0.28 1.92
CA GLU A 75 0.74 -0.54 2.95
C GLU A 75 0.19 -1.84 2.36
N LEU A 76 -0.46 -1.78 1.20
CA LEU A 76 -0.93 -2.98 0.49
C LEU A 76 0.25 -3.88 0.12
N LEU A 77 1.30 -3.35 -0.52
CA LEU A 77 2.43 -4.13 -1.00
C LEU A 77 3.26 -4.75 0.14
N ARG A 78 3.25 -4.15 1.34
CA ARG A 78 3.82 -4.73 2.56
C ARG A 78 3.00 -5.89 3.12
N GLU A 79 1.73 -5.96 2.79
CA GLU A 79 0.89 -7.08 3.18
C GLU A 79 0.91 -8.16 2.10
N THR A 80 0.72 -7.82 0.83
CA THR A 80 0.72 -8.74 -0.32
C THR A 80 1.37 -8.07 -1.51
N ASN A 81 2.45 -8.65 -2.05
CA ASN A 81 3.17 -8.07 -3.18
C ASN A 81 2.41 -8.27 -4.50
N GLY A 82 1.40 -7.43 -4.71
CA GLY A 82 0.45 -7.50 -5.82
C GLY A 82 -0.86 -8.20 -5.44
N VAL A 83 -1.85 -8.05 -6.32
CA VAL A 83 -3.19 -8.63 -6.24
C VAL A 83 -3.62 -9.04 -7.64
N ALA A 84 -4.10 -10.27 -7.78
CA ALA A 84 -4.66 -10.78 -9.02
C ALA A 84 -6.16 -11.08 -8.88
N ASN A 85 -6.91 -10.96 -9.98
CA ASN A 85 -8.31 -11.42 -10.05
C ASN A 85 -8.42 -12.91 -10.42
N GLU A 86 -9.64 -13.41 -10.58
CA GLU A 86 -9.93 -14.81 -10.96
C GLU A 86 -9.37 -15.23 -12.34
N TYR A 87 -9.09 -14.26 -13.22
CA TYR A 87 -8.53 -14.50 -14.55
C TYR A 87 -7.00 -14.46 -14.56
N GLY A 88 -6.37 -14.08 -13.44
CA GLY A 88 -4.93 -13.90 -13.32
C GLY A 88 -4.45 -12.49 -13.67
N ASP A 89 -5.36 -11.55 -13.92
CA ASP A 89 -5.01 -10.18 -14.26
C ASP A 89 -4.49 -9.48 -13.02
N ALA A 90 -3.39 -8.75 -13.17
CA ALA A 90 -2.74 -8.09 -12.06
C ALA A 90 -3.41 -6.76 -11.73
N VAL A 91 -4.57 -6.85 -11.04
CA VAL A 91 -5.34 -5.72 -10.51
C VAL A 91 -4.44 -4.73 -9.77
N VAL A 92 -3.49 -5.25 -9.00
CA VAL A 92 -2.34 -4.48 -8.50
C VAL A 92 -1.08 -5.26 -8.85
N TRP A 93 -0.17 -4.63 -9.60
CA TRP A 93 1.14 -5.17 -9.94
C TRP A 93 2.00 -5.40 -8.69
N SER A 94 2.95 -6.32 -8.80
CA SER A 94 4.02 -6.43 -7.80
C SER A 94 4.88 -5.17 -7.80
N ALA A 95 5.54 -4.89 -6.67
CA ALA A 95 6.44 -3.75 -6.54
C ALA A 95 7.56 -3.76 -7.59
N GLU A 96 8.08 -4.94 -7.93
CA GLU A 96 9.07 -5.11 -8.99
C GLU A 96 8.50 -4.76 -10.36
N ARG A 97 7.30 -5.25 -10.69
CA ARG A 97 6.62 -4.95 -11.96
C ARG A 97 6.27 -3.47 -12.07
N ILE A 98 5.89 -2.82 -10.98
CA ILE A 98 5.67 -1.36 -10.94
C ILE A 98 6.93 -0.63 -11.43
N VAL A 99 8.13 -1.00 -10.97
CA VAL A 99 9.37 -0.37 -11.44
C VAL A 99 9.61 -0.68 -12.91
N GLU A 100 9.55 -1.96 -13.29
CA GLU A 100 9.88 -2.44 -14.63
C GLU A 100 8.97 -1.82 -15.71
N ASP A 101 7.65 -1.91 -15.53
CA ASP A 101 6.68 -1.46 -16.52
C ASP A 101 6.66 0.07 -16.63
N ASN A 102 6.77 0.81 -15.52
CA ASN A 102 6.85 2.26 -15.57
C ASN A 102 8.09 2.76 -16.31
N LEU A 103 9.23 2.07 -16.16
CA LEU A 103 10.45 2.40 -16.90
C LEU A 103 10.33 2.04 -18.38
N ALA A 104 9.75 0.88 -18.68
CA ALA A 104 9.54 0.43 -20.05
C ALA A 104 8.65 1.39 -20.85
N ILE A 105 7.49 1.76 -20.29
CA ILE A 105 6.52 2.69 -20.92
C ILE A 105 7.17 4.04 -21.24
N ARG A 106 8.03 4.56 -20.35
CA ARG A 106 8.72 5.86 -20.56
C ARG A 106 9.90 5.79 -21.51
N ALA A 107 10.50 4.61 -21.66
CA ALA A 107 11.63 4.37 -22.54
C ALA A 107 11.20 4.09 -23.99
N GLU A 108 9.94 3.69 -24.22
CA GLU A 108 9.41 3.40 -25.54
C GLU A 108 9.40 4.64 -26.45
N PRO A 109 10.21 4.68 -27.53
CA PRO A 109 10.33 5.86 -28.37
C PRO A 109 9.01 6.29 -29.00
N ASP A 110 8.20 5.34 -29.47
CA ASP A 110 6.94 5.64 -30.15
C ASP A 110 5.94 6.33 -29.19
N TYR A 111 5.96 5.94 -27.91
CA TYR A 111 5.05 6.49 -26.90
C TYR A 111 5.32 7.97 -26.62
N ARG A 112 6.57 8.42 -26.79
CA ARG A 112 6.94 9.82 -26.60
C ARG A 112 6.38 10.74 -27.69
N GLU A 113 6.04 10.19 -28.85
CA GLU A 113 5.43 10.92 -29.97
C GLU A 113 3.90 10.83 -29.95
N LEU A 114 3.36 9.71 -29.45
CA LEU A 114 1.94 9.41 -29.46
C LEU A 114 1.17 9.96 -28.25
N TYR A 115 1.81 10.02 -27.07
CA TYR A 115 1.12 10.26 -25.80
C TYR A 115 1.62 11.49 -25.07
N ALA A 116 0.76 12.07 -24.23
CA ALA A 116 1.18 13.05 -23.25
C ALA A 116 2.19 12.42 -22.26
N PRO A 117 3.12 13.23 -21.70
CA PRO A 117 4.13 12.72 -20.78
C PRO A 117 3.53 11.99 -19.57
N PHE A 118 4.20 10.93 -19.13
CA PHE A 118 3.81 10.15 -17.95
C PHE A 118 4.50 10.64 -16.66
N ASP A 119 5.11 11.83 -16.67
CA ASP A 119 5.96 12.31 -15.57
C ASP A 119 5.23 12.43 -14.23
N ASP A 120 3.92 12.67 -14.26
CA ASP A 120 3.07 12.81 -13.06
C ASP A 120 2.30 11.52 -12.69
N LEU A 121 2.54 10.42 -13.41
CA LEU A 121 1.80 9.16 -13.29
C LEU A 121 2.64 8.03 -12.70
N LEU A 122 2.07 7.24 -11.78
CA LEU A 122 2.66 6.00 -11.30
C LEU A 122 1.71 4.85 -11.65
N PHE A 123 2.01 4.11 -12.71
CA PHE A 123 1.21 2.96 -13.12
C PHE A 123 1.36 1.81 -12.11
N PHE A 124 0.24 1.16 -11.76
CA PHE A 124 0.25 0.14 -10.72
C PHE A 124 -0.67 -1.06 -10.99
N GLY A 125 -1.44 -1.05 -12.08
CA GLY A 125 -2.40 -2.10 -12.41
C GLY A 125 -2.89 -1.99 -13.84
N ASP A 126 -3.46 -3.07 -14.35
CA ASP A 126 -4.11 -3.13 -15.66
C ASP A 126 -5.32 -4.06 -15.61
N SER A 127 -6.15 -3.99 -16.66
CA SER A 127 -7.24 -4.93 -16.91
C SER A 127 -6.97 -5.74 -18.18
N ASP A 128 -5.93 -6.59 -18.15
CA ASP A 128 -5.50 -7.53 -19.21
C ASP A 128 -5.67 -7.05 -20.65
N MET A 129 -4.57 -6.55 -21.23
CA MET A 129 -4.54 -5.92 -22.56
C MET A 129 -5.45 -4.69 -22.72
N GLY A 130 -6.19 -4.30 -21.67
CA GLY A 130 -7.04 -3.12 -21.62
C GLY A 130 -6.32 -1.87 -21.13
N PRO A 131 -7.07 -0.90 -20.56
CA PRO A 131 -6.46 0.30 -20.02
C PRO A 131 -5.61 0.00 -18.78
N GLN A 132 -4.67 0.92 -18.51
CA GLN A 132 -3.80 0.84 -17.34
C GLN A 132 -4.23 1.86 -16.30
N PHE A 133 -4.05 1.50 -15.03
CA PHE A 133 -4.37 2.36 -13.90
C PHE A 133 -3.10 2.98 -13.33
N ALA A 134 -3.18 4.28 -13.05
CA ALA A 134 -2.07 5.02 -12.48
C ALA A 134 -2.52 5.91 -11.34
N TYR A 135 -1.66 6.09 -10.35
CA TYR A 135 -1.79 7.22 -9.46
C TYR A 135 -1.37 8.50 -10.18
N VAL A 136 -2.13 9.56 -9.97
CA VAL A 136 -1.77 10.93 -10.36
C VAL A 136 -1.58 11.78 -9.12
N HIS A 137 -0.43 12.46 -9.03
CA HIS A 137 -0.15 13.39 -7.94
C HIS A 137 -0.79 14.74 -8.23
N THR A 138 -1.91 15.05 -7.58
CA THR A 138 -2.56 16.37 -7.71
C THR A 138 -2.16 17.28 -6.55
N GLY A 139 -2.42 18.59 -6.70
CA GLY A 139 -2.27 19.55 -5.59
C GLY A 139 -3.16 19.27 -4.36
N TYR A 140 -4.10 18.32 -4.45
CA TYR A 140 -5.03 17.93 -3.39
C TYR A 140 -4.77 16.52 -2.83
N GLY A 141 -3.74 15.81 -3.33
CA GLY A 141 -3.44 14.43 -2.97
C GLY A 141 -3.41 13.50 -4.18
N ALA A 142 -3.09 12.22 -3.94
CA ALA A 142 -3.05 11.22 -4.98
C ALA A 142 -4.47 10.77 -5.36
N GLY A 143 -4.78 10.77 -6.65
CA GLY A 143 -5.98 10.12 -7.22
C GLY A 143 -5.58 8.96 -8.11
N ILE A 144 -6.53 8.11 -8.49
CA ILE A 144 -6.32 7.02 -9.45
C ILE A 144 -7.01 7.39 -10.76
N VAL A 145 -6.24 7.40 -11.84
CA VAL A 145 -6.73 7.58 -13.21
C VAL A 145 -6.69 6.26 -13.96
N VAL A 146 -7.60 6.12 -14.91
CA VAL A 146 -7.49 5.14 -15.99
C VAL A 146 -6.86 5.84 -17.19
N TRP A 147 -5.87 5.20 -17.81
CA TRP A 147 -5.26 5.63 -19.07
C TRP A 147 -5.69 4.68 -20.19
N ASP A 148 -6.34 5.24 -21.19
CA ASP A 148 -6.70 4.55 -22.43
C ASP A 148 -5.56 4.74 -23.45
N HIS A 149 -4.89 3.65 -23.79
CA HIS A 149 -3.76 3.66 -24.71
C HIS A 149 -4.20 3.84 -26.17
N GLU A 150 -5.48 3.68 -26.52
CA GLU A 150 -5.97 3.92 -27.87
C GLU A 150 -6.22 5.42 -28.14
N THR A 151 -6.67 6.15 -27.11
CA THR A 151 -7.12 7.55 -27.23
C THR A 151 -6.22 8.55 -26.51
N ASP A 152 -5.29 8.07 -25.68
CA ASP A 152 -4.49 8.85 -24.72
C ASP A 152 -5.31 9.57 -23.64
N GLU A 153 -6.59 9.23 -23.48
CA GLU A 153 -7.43 9.81 -22.44
C GLU A 153 -6.99 9.35 -21.05
N ARG A 154 -7.00 10.29 -20.10
CA ARG A 154 -6.67 10.07 -18.69
C ARG A 154 -7.82 10.55 -17.83
N THR A 155 -8.61 9.63 -17.31
CA THR A 155 -9.84 9.94 -16.58
C THR A 155 -9.69 9.59 -15.11
N LEU A 156 -9.95 10.55 -14.22
CA LEU A 156 -10.00 10.29 -12.79
C LEU A 156 -11.18 9.36 -12.47
N THR A 157 -10.89 8.19 -11.92
CA THR A 157 -11.92 7.18 -11.61
C THR A 157 -12.27 7.18 -10.13
N VAL A 158 -11.25 7.10 -9.26
CA VAL A 158 -11.40 7.05 -7.81
C VAL A 158 -10.27 7.80 -7.10
N VAL A 159 -10.47 8.09 -5.82
CA VAL A 159 -9.50 8.84 -4.99
C VAL A 159 -8.92 8.00 -3.85
N SER A 160 -9.06 6.67 -3.90
CA SER A 160 -8.43 5.76 -2.94
C SER A 160 -8.25 4.36 -3.52
N LEU A 161 -7.19 3.66 -3.10
CA LEU A 161 -6.95 2.26 -3.48
C LEU A 161 -8.06 1.32 -2.99
N ARG A 162 -8.67 1.64 -1.85
CA ARG A 162 -9.80 0.86 -1.32
C ARG A 162 -10.98 0.87 -2.29
N ASP A 163 -11.40 2.05 -2.76
CA ASP A 163 -12.52 2.16 -3.71
C ASP A 163 -12.17 1.49 -5.04
N TYR A 164 -10.92 1.64 -5.51
CA TYR A 164 -10.41 0.92 -6.68
C TYR A 164 -10.62 -0.60 -6.55
N LEU A 165 -10.15 -1.21 -5.46
CA LEU A 165 -10.29 -2.66 -5.25
C LEU A 165 -11.75 -3.10 -5.15
N VAL A 166 -12.59 -2.34 -4.44
CA VAL A 166 -14.03 -2.64 -4.34
C VAL A 166 -14.67 -2.71 -5.72
N ARG A 167 -14.36 -1.76 -6.61
CA ARG A 167 -14.91 -1.74 -7.96
C ARG A 167 -14.35 -2.83 -8.84
N CYS A 168 -13.03 -3.09 -8.78
CA CYS A 168 -12.40 -4.17 -9.52
C CYS A 168 -13.00 -5.54 -9.21
N PHE A 169 -13.39 -5.80 -7.95
CA PHE A 169 -13.94 -7.10 -7.55
C PHE A 169 -15.47 -7.20 -7.64
N ASN A 170 -16.21 -6.08 -7.60
CA ASN A 170 -17.68 -6.12 -7.56
C ASN A 170 -18.37 -5.61 -8.85
N ASP A 171 -17.73 -4.71 -9.61
CA ASP A 171 -18.41 -3.93 -10.65
C ASP A 171 -18.05 -4.38 -12.08
N GLY A 172 -17.24 -5.44 -12.22
CA GLY A 172 -16.86 -6.05 -13.50
C GLY A 172 -15.84 -5.25 -14.31
N ASN A 173 -15.47 -5.75 -15.50
CA ASN A 173 -14.29 -5.27 -16.25
C ASN A 173 -14.39 -3.84 -16.82
N ASP A 174 -15.55 -3.18 -16.74
CA ASP A 174 -15.78 -1.88 -17.38
C ASP A 174 -16.19 -0.78 -16.39
N TRP A 175 -15.99 -1.00 -15.08
CA TRP A 175 -16.44 -0.10 -14.01
C TRP A 175 -15.91 1.34 -14.10
N PHE A 176 -14.80 1.52 -14.82
CA PHE A 176 -14.07 2.77 -14.99
C PHE A 176 -14.54 3.62 -16.18
N ARG A 177 -15.52 3.14 -16.95
CA ARG A 177 -16.12 3.86 -18.08
C ARG A 177 -17.21 4.84 -17.66
#